data_AF-A0A0K6HYX6-F1
#
_entry.id   AF-A0A0K6HYX6-F1
#
_cell.length_a   1.000
_cell.length_b   1.000
_cell.length_c   1.000
_cell.angle_alpha   90.00
_cell.angle_beta   90.00
_cell.angle_gamma   90.00
#
_symmetry.space_group_name_H-M   'P 1'
#
loop_
_entity.id
_entity.type
_entity.pdbx_description
1 polymer ?
#
loop_
_entity_poly.entity_id
_entity_poly.type
_entity_poly.pdbx_seq_one_letter_code
_entity_poly.pdbx_strand_id
1 'polypeptide(L)'
;MTTPAVNTPASGSIILVQVLTQNTGTLSGLTDNMGNTYTRIGGAQTYAGVGAGSYLYACINCKGGAGQTWSLIKTPTYETNEATLFVVVLSGASSLGSVTYSNTKANDSASPLTTTGPNSLVVSFWGPADFTGSQADPTNDYYAPGGWTRLDIGNNSLNSNSGADAWQTVPNAGTTVNPMWSAQTAINNPTSSMWLVEVKP
;
A
#
# COMPACT_ATOMS: atom_id res chain seq x y z
N MET A 1 -0.57 14.45 7.68
CA MET A 1 0.71 13.69 7.67
C MET A 1 1.28 13.83 6.28
N THR A 2 2.58 14.11 6.15
CA THR A 2 3.25 14.29 4.85
C THR A 2 4.48 13.40 4.80
N THR A 3 4.73 12.75 3.66
CA THR A 3 5.94 11.95 3.45
C THR A 3 7.18 12.83 3.44
N PRO A 4 8.38 12.25 3.65
CA PRO A 4 9.61 12.86 3.18
C PRO A 4 9.54 13.17 1.67
N ALA A 5 10.38 14.11 1.24
CA ALA A 5 10.45 14.53 -0.15
C ALA A 5 11.25 13.52 -0.99
N VAL A 6 10.73 13.18 -2.18
CA VAL A 6 11.33 12.23 -3.12
C VAL A 6 11.47 12.88 -4.49
N ASN A 7 12.59 12.64 -5.17
CA ASN A 7 12.75 13.07 -6.56
C ASN A 7 12.10 12.04 -7.50
N THR A 8 11.15 12.49 -8.31
CA THR A 8 10.41 11.66 -9.27
C THR A 8 10.63 12.15 -10.70
N PRO A 9 10.34 11.32 -11.72
CA PRO A 9 10.32 11.79 -13.10
C PRO A 9 9.36 12.97 -13.28
N ALA A 10 9.72 13.95 -14.10
CA ALA A 10 8.94 15.19 -14.27
C ALA A 10 7.50 14.93 -14.77
N SER A 11 7.29 13.86 -15.53
CA SER A 11 5.96 13.41 -15.98
C SER A 11 5.97 11.93 -16.35
N GLY A 12 4.80 11.33 -16.54
CA GLY A 12 4.66 10.01 -17.18
C GLY A 12 4.74 8.82 -16.24
N SER A 13 4.86 9.04 -14.92
CA SER A 13 4.82 7.93 -13.96
C SER A 13 3.38 7.50 -13.65
N ILE A 14 3.21 6.25 -13.27
CA ILE A 14 2.07 5.82 -12.47
C ILE A 14 2.49 5.93 -11.00
N ILE A 15 1.66 6.54 -10.17
CA ILE A 15 1.90 6.62 -8.72
C ILE A 15 0.77 5.87 -8.02
N LEU A 16 1.13 4.86 -7.24
CA LEU A 16 0.22 4.15 -6.36
C LEU A 16 0.42 4.66 -4.94
N VAL A 17 -0.69 4.89 -4.22
CA VAL A 17 -0.66 5.34 -2.84
C VAL A 17 -1.59 4.48 -2.01
N GLN A 18 -1.03 3.68 -1.09
CA GLN A 18 -1.82 3.00 -0.07
C GLN A 18 -1.92 3.88 1.16
N VAL A 19 -3.14 3.99 1.68
CA VAL A 19 -3.42 4.62 2.96
C VAL A 19 -3.98 3.58 3.92
N LEU A 20 -3.40 3.52 5.11
CA LEU A 20 -3.87 2.73 6.24
C LEU A 20 -4.31 3.70 7.34
N THR A 21 -5.46 3.46 7.97
CA THR A 21 -5.99 4.36 9.00
C THR A 21 -6.69 3.62 10.12
N GLN A 22 -6.57 4.13 11.35
CA GLN A 22 -7.16 3.51 12.53
C GLN A 22 -8.69 3.32 12.46
N ASN A 23 -9.41 4.14 11.67
CA ASN A 23 -10.82 3.91 11.36
C ASN A 23 -11.17 4.44 9.96
N THR A 24 -12.27 3.98 9.38
CA THR A 24 -12.70 4.36 8.03
C THR A 24 -13.13 5.83 7.87
N GLY A 25 -13.34 6.56 8.96
CA GLY A 25 -13.66 7.99 8.95
C GLY A 25 -12.43 8.89 9.01
N THR A 26 -11.23 8.33 9.22
CA THR A 26 -10.00 9.10 9.46
C THR A 26 -9.57 9.86 8.23
N LEU A 27 -9.67 9.25 7.04
CA LEU A 27 -9.22 9.84 5.78
C LEU A 27 -10.26 10.83 5.23
N SER A 28 -9.86 12.09 5.06
CA SER A 28 -10.67 13.09 4.36
C SER A 28 -10.14 13.39 2.96
N GLY A 29 -8.84 13.21 2.72
CA GLY A 29 -8.23 13.45 1.41
C GLY A 29 -6.78 13.01 1.28
N LEU A 30 -6.34 12.92 0.02
CA LEU A 30 -4.97 12.67 -0.38
C LEU A 30 -4.57 13.74 -1.39
N THR A 31 -3.42 14.39 -1.17
CA THR A 31 -2.85 15.37 -2.10
C THR A 31 -1.36 15.16 -2.26
N ASP A 32 -0.77 15.76 -3.28
CA ASP A 32 0.66 15.97 -3.37
C ASP A 32 1.00 17.43 -3.65
N ASN A 33 2.26 17.80 -3.53
CA ASN A 33 2.74 19.16 -3.82
C ASN A 33 2.93 19.43 -5.33
N MET A 34 2.57 18.48 -6.20
CA MET A 34 2.66 18.62 -7.67
C MET A 34 1.28 18.89 -8.30
N GLY A 35 0.22 18.91 -7.50
CA GLY A 35 -1.15 19.16 -7.95
C GLY A 35 -1.73 18.02 -8.79
N ASN A 36 -1.30 16.78 -8.53
CA ASN A 36 -1.91 15.62 -9.16
C ASN A 36 -3.26 15.27 -8.53
N THR A 37 -4.13 14.69 -9.36
CA THR A 37 -5.39 14.10 -8.90
C THR A 37 -5.21 12.59 -8.73
N TYR A 38 -5.64 12.08 -7.58
CA TYR A 38 -5.58 10.66 -7.25
C TYR A 38 -6.97 10.05 -7.30
N THR A 39 -7.15 9.06 -8.17
CA THR A 39 -8.38 8.27 -8.26
C THR A 39 -8.30 7.09 -7.30
N ARG A 40 -9.29 6.95 -6.42
CA ARG A 40 -9.37 5.77 -5.55
C ARG A 40 -9.64 4.52 -6.39
N ILE A 41 -8.84 3.48 -6.19
CA ILE A 41 -9.06 2.17 -6.78
C ILE A 41 -10.05 1.42 -5.88
N GLY A 42 -11.22 1.11 -6.43
CA GLY A 42 -12.29 0.46 -5.70
C GLY A 42 -12.91 1.32 -4.59
N GLY A 43 -13.60 0.65 -3.68
CA GLY A 43 -14.21 1.25 -2.49
C GLY A 43 -13.21 1.45 -1.35
N ALA A 44 -13.69 2.07 -0.27
CA ALA A 44 -13.01 1.99 1.01
C ALA A 44 -13.03 0.52 1.47
N GLN A 45 -11.87 -0.01 1.85
CA GLN A 45 -11.75 -1.35 2.41
C GLN A 45 -11.39 -1.30 3.89
N THR A 46 -11.47 -2.45 4.56
CA THR A 46 -11.15 -2.55 5.98
C THR A 46 -10.23 -3.71 6.31
N TYR A 47 -9.42 -3.54 7.35
CA TYR A 47 -8.72 -4.64 7.99
C TYR A 47 -9.73 -5.65 8.54
N ALA A 48 -9.35 -6.92 8.57
CA ALA A 48 -10.20 -7.93 9.18
C ALA A 48 -10.40 -7.64 10.67
N GLY A 49 -11.64 -7.79 11.15
CA GLY A 49 -11.96 -7.85 12.57
C GLY A 49 -11.82 -6.55 13.38
N VAL A 50 -11.22 -5.48 12.84
CA VAL A 50 -10.93 -4.26 13.62
C VAL A 50 -11.48 -2.96 13.01
N GLY A 51 -12.02 -2.99 11.79
CA GLY A 51 -12.68 -1.82 11.18
C GLY A 51 -11.75 -0.65 10.83
N ALA A 52 -10.43 -0.84 10.94
CA ALA A 52 -9.43 0.07 10.41
C ALA A 52 -9.56 0.17 8.88
N GLY A 53 -9.32 1.35 8.32
CA GLY A 53 -9.46 1.63 6.89
C GLY A 53 -8.21 1.27 6.10
N SER A 54 -8.42 0.72 4.90
CA SER A 54 -7.39 0.44 3.89
C SER A 54 -7.88 1.00 2.55
N TYR A 55 -7.09 1.90 1.96
CA TYR A 55 -7.44 2.58 0.73
C TYR A 55 -6.28 2.51 -0.24
N LEU A 56 -6.60 2.37 -1.51
CA LEU A 56 -5.62 2.43 -2.57
C LEU A 56 -6.01 3.51 -3.56
N TYR A 57 -5.05 4.34 -3.93
CA TYR A 57 -5.21 5.39 -4.91
C TYR A 57 -4.19 5.21 -6.04
N ALA A 58 -4.57 5.67 -7.22
CA ALA A 58 -3.65 5.79 -8.34
C ALA A 58 -3.76 7.16 -8.99
N CYS A 59 -2.62 7.65 -9.43
CA CYS A 59 -2.51 8.68 -10.44
C CYS A 59 -1.78 8.07 -11.64
N ILE A 60 -2.28 8.32 -12.85
CA ILE A 60 -1.70 7.81 -14.10
C ILE A 60 -1.21 9.02 -14.89
N ASN A 61 -0.01 8.91 -15.49
CA ASN A 61 0.67 10.00 -16.17
C ASN A 61 0.84 11.23 -15.25
N CYS A 62 1.30 10.97 -14.03
CA CYS A 62 1.45 12.00 -13.01
C CYS A 62 2.54 13.00 -13.36
N LYS A 63 2.33 14.24 -12.94
CA LYS A 63 3.41 15.23 -12.79
C LYS A 63 4.32 14.79 -11.66
N GLY A 64 5.59 15.09 -11.79
CA GLY A 64 6.57 14.86 -10.74
C GLY A 64 7.68 15.89 -10.81
N GLY A 65 8.79 15.59 -10.15
CA GLY A 65 9.95 16.46 -10.11
C GLY A 65 10.71 16.34 -8.81
N ALA A 66 11.64 17.28 -8.61
CA ALA A 66 12.44 17.31 -7.41
C ALA A 66 11.57 17.63 -6.18
N GLY A 67 11.77 16.86 -5.11
CA GLY A 67 11.12 17.07 -3.83
C GLY A 67 9.60 16.88 -3.82
N GLN A 68 9.07 15.93 -4.59
CA GLN A 68 7.65 15.56 -4.51
C GLN A 68 7.33 14.97 -3.13
N THR A 69 6.21 15.38 -2.55
CA THR A 69 5.70 14.90 -1.25
C THR A 69 4.22 14.59 -1.35
N TRP A 70 3.76 13.59 -0.61
CA TRP A 70 2.35 13.23 -0.52
C TRP A 70 1.82 13.48 0.88
N SER A 71 0.61 14.02 0.96
CA SER A 71 -0.05 14.36 2.20
C SER A 71 -1.38 13.64 2.35
N LEU A 72 -1.50 12.89 3.44
CA LEU A 72 -2.77 12.42 3.96
C LEU A 72 -3.39 13.53 4.81
N ILE A 73 -4.61 13.90 4.46
CA ILE A 73 -5.47 14.82 5.20
C ILE A 73 -6.41 13.98 6.06
N LYS A 74 -6.38 14.23 7.37
CA LYS A 74 -7.29 13.59 8.31
C LYS A 74 -8.56 14.42 8.45
N THR A 75 -9.67 13.76 8.73
CA THR A 75 -10.90 14.43 9.18
C THR A 75 -10.63 15.12 10.52
N PRO A 76 -11.08 16.37 10.74
CA PRO A 76 -10.76 17.15 11.96
C PRO A 76 -11.09 16.45 13.29
N THR A 77 -12.12 15.59 13.32
CA THR A 77 -12.49 14.82 14.52
C THR A 77 -11.59 13.61 14.80
N TYR A 78 -10.65 13.29 13.90
CA TYR A 78 -9.79 12.11 13.93
C TYR A 78 -8.31 12.46 13.74
N GLU A 79 -7.90 13.70 14.05
CA GLU A 79 -6.52 14.16 13.84
C GLU A 79 -5.47 13.32 14.59
N THR A 80 -5.84 12.81 15.76
CA THR A 80 -4.99 11.96 16.61
C THR A 80 -4.95 10.50 16.19
N ASN A 81 -5.81 10.06 15.25
CA ASN A 81 -5.84 8.67 14.83
C ASN A 81 -4.54 8.28 14.13
N GLU A 82 -4.06 7.07 14.36
CA GLU A 82 -2.94 6.54 13.61
C GLU A 82 -3.29 6.41 12.12
N ALA A 83 -2.29 6.69 11.27
CA ALA A 83 -2.37 6.48 9.84
C ALA A 83 -0.97 6.21 9.28
N THR A 84 -0.90 5.45 8.20
CA THR A 84 0.33 5.14 7.47
C THR A 84 0.10 5.35 5.98
N LEU A 85 1.12 5.82 5.28
CA LEU A 85 1.06 6.17 3.87
C LEU A 85 2.24 5.50 3.15
N PHE A 86 1.95 4.64 2.17
CA PHE A 86 2.95 4.05 1.27
C PHE A 86 2.78 4.66 -0.11
N VAL A 87 3.88 5.02 -0.76
CA VAL A 87 3.89 5.63 -2.09
C VAL A 87 4.86 4.87 -2.98
N VAL A 88 4.35 4.32 -4.08
CA VAL A 88 5.15 3.63 -5.09
C VAL A 88 5.08 4.42 -6.40
N VAL A 89 6.23 4.90 -6.86
CA VAL A 89 6.37 5.64 -8.12
C VAL A 89 6.92 4.69 -9.19
N LEU A 90 6.12 4.43 -10.21
CA LEU A 90 6.44 3.51 -11.31
C LEU A 90 6.73 4.30 -12.58
N SER A 91 8.01 4.50 -12.87
CA SER A 91 8.48 5.10 -14.12
C SER A 91 8.41 4.10 -15.27
N GLY A 92 7.97 4.54 -16.45
CA GLY A 92 7.91 3.70 -17.64
C GLY A 92 6.75 2.70 -17.67
N ALA A 93 5.81 2.80 -16.72
CA ALA A 93 4.55 2.07 -16.76
C ALA A 93 3.50 2.83 -17.58
N SER A 94 2.72 2.12 -18.40
CA SER A 94 1.70 2.71 -19.26
C SER A 94 0.29 2.65 -18.67
N SER A 95 -0.03 1.60 -17.91
CA SER A 95 -1.39 1.35 -17.45
C SER A 95 -1.47 0.40 -16.26
N LEU A 96 -2.59 0.44 -15.55
CA LEU A 96 -2.94 -0.58 -14.56
C LEU A 96 -3.55 -1.80 -15.26
N GLY A 97 -3.34 -2.97 -14.66
CA GLY A 97 -3.98 -4.23 -15.01
C GLY A 97 -5.01 -4.66 -13.97
N SER A 98 -5.00 -5.95 -13.61
CA SER A 98 -5.80 -6.49 -12.51
C SER A 98 -5.47 -5.81 -11.17
N VAL A 99 -6.47 -5.71 -10.30
CA VAL A 99 -6.29 -5.32 -8.90
C VAL A 99 -7.12 -6.25 -8.02
N THR A 100 -6.54 -6.74 -6.92
CA THR A 100 -7.27 -7.52 -5.92
C THR A 100 -7.09 -6.94 -4.53
N TYR A 101 -8.05 -7.26 -3.67
CA TYR A 101 -8.04 -6.93 -2.25
C TYR A 101 -8.41 -8.15 -1.43
N SER A 102 -7.85 -8.25 -0.22
CA SER A 102 -8.33 -9.16 0.80
C SER A 102 -7.98 -8.72 2.20
N ASN A 103 -8.83 -9.14 3.12
CA ASN A 103 -8.67 -9.04 4.57
C ASN A 103 -9.07 -10.36 5.23
N THR A 104 -8.98 -11.49 4.53
CA THR A 104 -9.49 -12.77 5.07
C THR A 104 -8.41 -13.62 5.72
N LYS A 105 -7.14 -13.27 5.49
CA LYS A 105 -5.95 -13.97 5.99
C LYS A 105 -4.96 -12.97 6.56
N ALA A 106 -4.10 -13.43 7.46
CA ALA A 106 -3.10 -12.58 8.08
C ALA A 106 -2.00 -12.18 7.07
N ASN A 107 -1.54 -13.16 6.28
CA ASN A 107 -0.23 -13.08 5.60
C ASN A 107 -0.29 -13.34 4.10
N ASP A 108 -1.42 -13.79 3.55
CA ASP A 108 -1.61 -14.01 2.11
C ASP A 108 -2.89 -13.34 1.60
N SER A 109 -3.06 -13.32 0.28
CA SER A 109 -4.17 -12.58 -0.32
C SER A 109 -5.46 -13.36 -0.18
N ALA A 110 -5.48 -14.69 -0.17
CA ALA A 110 -6.68 -15.51 -0.40
C ALA A 110 -7.52 -15.14 -1.66
N SER A 111 -7.17 -14.06 -2.36
CA SER A 111 -7.74 -13.50 -3.57
C SER A 111 -6.58 -13.25 -4.55
N PRO A 112 -5.92 -14.31 -5.06
CA PRO A 112 -4.77 -14.19 -5.95
C PRO A 112 -5.06 -13.27 -7.13
N LEU A 113 -4.04 -12.53 -7.58
CA LEU A 113 -4.12 -11.69 -8.76
C LEU A 113 -3.68 -12.51 -9.98
N THR A 114 -4.48 -12.50 -11.05
CA THR A 114 -4.05 -13.03 -12.35
C THR A 114 -3.63 -11.88 -13.26
N THR A 115 -2.40 -11.90 -13.75
CA THR A 115 -1.88 -10.86 -14.65
C THR A 115 -2.62 -10.86 -15.98
N THR A 116 -2.84 -9.68 -16.52
CA THR A 116 -3.53 -9.43 -17.79
C THR A 116 -2.56 -9.15 -18.93
N GLY A 117 -1.34 -8.71 -18.62
CA GLY A 117 -0.28 -8.43 -19.58
C GLY A 117 1.00 -9.24 -19.33
N PRO A 118 1.83 -9.43 -20.37
CA PRO A 118 3.20 -9.90 -20.19
C PRO A 118 4.08 -8.76 -19.64
N ASN A 119 5.20 -9.13 -19.03
CA ASN A 119 6.18 -8.21 -18.45
C ASN A 119 5.59 -7.21 -17.46
N SER A 120 4.50 -7.57 -16.79
CA SER A 120 3.87 -6.74 -15.77
C SER A 120 4.73 -6.69 -14.51
N LEU A 121 4.59 -5.61 -13.75
CA LEU A 121 4.95 -5.56 -12.34
C LEU A 121 3.70 -5.88 -11.51
N VAL A 122 3.84 -6.65 -10.45
CA VAL A 122 2.82 -6.76 -9.41
C VAL A 122 3.35 -6.13 -8.14
N VAL A 123 2.64 -5.11 -7.64
CA VAL A 123 2.92 -4.45 -6.37
C VAL A 123 1.98 -5.03 -5.31
N SER A 124 2.52 -5.41 -4.17
CA SER A 124 1.79 -5.87 -3.00
C SER A 124 1.93 -4.83 -1.90
N PHE A 125 0.79 -4.39 -1.38
CA PHE A 125 0.74 -3.58 -0.17
C PHE A 125 0.08 -4.39 0.92
N TRP A 126 0.81 -4.69 1.99
CA TRP A 126 0.34 -5.47 3.11
C TRP A 126 0.26 -4.57 4.34
N GLY A 127 -0.93 -4.44 4.93
CA GLY A 127 -1.15 -3.72 6.17
C GLY A 127 -1.57 -4.70 7.26
N PRO A 128 -0.65 -5.29 8.04
CA PRO A 128 -0.99 -6.05 9.23
C PRO A 128 -1.26 -5.12 10.42
N ALA A 129 -2.31 -5.45 11.18
CA ALA A 129 -2.49 -4.96 12.54
C ALA A 129 -2.06 -6.10 13.48
N ASP A 130 -0.80 -6.06 13.89
CA ASP A 130 -0.19 -7.14 14.69
C ASP A 130 -0.10 -6.82 16.19
N PHE A 131 -0.32 -5.55 16.57
CA PHE A 131 -0.30 -5.06 17.95
C PHE A 131 0.97 -5.43 18.73
N THR A 132 2.07 -5.65 18.02
CA THR A 132 3.36 -6.05 18.60
C THR A 132 4.18 -4.88 19.13
N GLY A 133 3.82 -3.65 18.76
CA GLY A 133 4.51 -2.43 19.15
C GLY A 133 3.98 -1.81 20.43
N SER A 134 4.78 -0.91 21.01
CA SER A 134 4.33 0.03 22.03
C SER A 134 4.56 1.45 21.56
N GLN A 135 3.83 2.42 22.14
CA GLN A 135 3.98 3.83 21.75
C GLN A 135 5.43 4.32 21.85
N ALA A 136 6.25 3.69 22.70
CA ALA A 136 7.66 4.01 22.88
C ALA A 136 8.62 3.23 21.95
N ASP A 137 8.22 2.07 21.42
CA ASP A 137 9.09 1.20 20.61
C ASP A 137 8.25 0.23 19.74
N PRO A 138 8.01 0.55 18.46
CA PRO A 138 7.32 -0.35 17.54
C PRO A 138 8.31 -1.20 16.73
N THR A 139 8.28 -2.54 16.90
CA THR A 139 9.47 -3.36 16.61
C THR A 139 9.31 -4.56 15.67
N ASN A 140 8.13 -4.84 15.11
CA ASN A 140 8.01 -6.03 14.24
C ASN A 140 8.54 -5.74 12.85
N ASP A 141 9.52 -6.53 12.42
CA ASP A 141 10.02 -6.49 11.06
C ASP A 141 9.16 -7.33 10.12
N TYR A 142 8.93 -6.80 8.92
CA TYR A 142 8.19 -7.48 7.85
C TYR A 142 9.12 -7.93 6.72
N TYR A 143 8.89 -9.15 6.25
CA TYR A 143 9.68 -9.80 5.22
C TYR A 143 8.82 -10.05 3.99
N ALA A 144 9.30 -9.55 2.84
CA ALA A 144 8.67 -9.78 1.56
C ALA A 144 8.68 -11.28 1.20
N PRO A 145 7.70 -11.73 0.41
CA PRO A 145 7.67 -13.11 -0.09
C PRO A 145 8.92 -13.45 -0.92
N GLY A 146 9.26 -14.74 -1.00
CA GLY A 146 10.38 -15.20 -1.81
C GLY A 146 10.25 -14.78 -3.29
N GLY A 147 11.31 -14.18 -3.85
CA GLY A 147 11.32 -13.66 -5.22
C GLY A 147 10.80 -12.23 -5.38
N TRP A 148 10.34 -11.60 -4.30
CA TRP A 148 9.88 -10.21 -4.30
C TRP A 148 11.00 -9.28 -3.81
N THR A 149 10.99 -8.06 -4.33
CA THR A 149 11.83 -6.96 -3.83
C THR A 149 11.02 -6.19 -2.80
N ARG A 150 11.47 -6.19 -1.54
CA ARG A 150 10.89 -5.35 -0.49
C ARG A 150 11.18 -3.88 -0.78
N LEU A 151 10.17 -3.05 -0.58
CA LEU A 151 10.27 -1.59 -0.59
C LEU A 151 10.34 -1.10 0.86
N ASP A 152 9.33 -0.38 1.31
CA ASP A 152 9.30 0.29 2.60
C ASP A 152 8.54 -0.51 3.66
N ILE A 153 8.81 -0.13 4.93
CA ILE A 153 8.06 -0.58 6.10
C ILE A 153 7.60 0.67 6.85
N GLY A 154 6.33 0.69 7.21
CA GLY A 154 5.75 1.70 8.08
C GLY A 154 5.33 1.06 9.39
N ASN A 155 6.13 1.26 10.44
CA ASN A 155 5.78 0.87 11.81
C ASN A 155 5.16 2.05 12.55
N ASN A 156 4.15 1.79 13.37
CA ASN A 156 3.46 2.82 14.14
C ASN A 156 3.41 2.47 15.62
N SER A 157 3.11 3.44 16.48
CA SER A 157 3.15 3.30 17.94
C SER A 157 2.47 2.02 18.47
N LEU A 158 1.29 1.65 18.01
CA LEU A 158 0.60 0.46 18.50
C LEU A 158 0.62 -0.71 17.51
N ASN A 159 1.43 -0.62 16.46
CA ASN A 159 1.34 -1.39 15.22
C ASN A 159 -0.10 -1.71 14.78
N SER A 160 -1.03 -0.78 14.98
CA SER A 160 -2.46 -0.99 14.65
C SER A 160 -2.74 -0.73 13.17
N ASN A 161 -1.87 0.02 12.51
CA ASN A 161 -1.95 0.39 11.09
C ASN A 161 -0.57 0.35 10.44
N SER A 162 0.27 -0.59 10.86
CA SER A 162 1.57 -0.79 10.23
C SER A 162 1.42 -1.44 8.85
N GLY A 163 2.50 -1.42 8.07
CA GLY A 163 2.49 -1.99 6.74
C GLY A 163 3.87 -2.19 6.15
N ALA A 164 3.88 -2.91 5.03
CA ALA A 164 5.01 -3.02 4.13
C ALA A 164 4.52 -3.13 2.70
N ASP A 165 5.39 -2.76 1.76
CA ASP A 165 5.17 -2.97 0.34
C ASP A 165 6.35 -3.67 -0.33
N ALA A 166 6.02 -4.37 -1.41
CA ALA A 166 6.99 -5.10 -2.22
C ALA A 166 6.48 -5.23 -3.66
N TRP A 167 7.37 -5.57 -4.57
CA TRP A 167 7.00 -5.85 -5.95
C TRP A 167 7.75 -7.06 -6.52
N GLN A 168 7.19 -7.62 -7.60
CA GLN A 168 7.87 -8.59 -8.46
C GLN A 168 7.54 -8.34 -9.93
N THR A 169 8.48 -8.65 -10.84
CA THR A 169 8.19 -8.76 -12.28
C THR A 169 7.51 -10.09 -12.58
N VAL A 170 6.53 -10.05 -13.48
CA VAL A 170 5.79 -11.21 -13.96
C VAL A 170 5.87 -11.24 -15.49
N PRO A 171 6.68 -12.15 -16.08
CA PRO A 171 6.98 -12.12 -17.51
C PRO A 171 5.78 -12.50 -18.38
N ASN A 172 4.91 -13.38 -17.89
CA ASN A 172 3.82 -13.95 -18.68
C ASN A 172 2.45 -13.42 -18.22
N ALA A 173 1.59 -13.07 -19.17
CA ALA A 173 0.17 -12.87 -18.92
C ALA A 173 -0.48 -14.18 -18.42
N GLY A 174 -1.57 -14.06 -17.65
CA GLY A 174 -2.28 -15.22 -17.09
C GLY A 174 -1.56 -15.87 -15.91
N THR A 175 -0.46 -15.28 -15.41
CA THR A 175 0.23 -15.79 -14.23
C THR A 175 -0.54 -15.41 -12.98
N THR A 176 -0.89 -16.42 -12.16
CA THR A 176 -1.51 -16.21 -10.86
C THR A 176 -0.46 -15.90 -9.80
N VAL A 177 -0.68 -14.81 -9.07
CA VAL A 177 0.21 -14.28 -8.03
C VAL A 177 -0.52 -14.25 -6.70
N ASN A 178 0.02 -14.95 -5.71
CA ASN A 178 -0.46 -14.92 -4.32
C ASN A 178 0.74 -14.80 -3.38
N PRO A 179 1.19 -13.58 -3.05
CA PRO A 179 2.30 -13.40 -2.13
C PRO A 179 1.92 -13.86 -0.73
N MET A 180 2.88 -14.47 -0.04
CA MET A 180 2.79 -14.79 1.37
C MET A 180 3.87 -14.03 2.11
N TRP A 181 3.46 -13.00 2.83
CA TRP A 181 4.31 -12.21 3.70
C TRP A 181 4.66 -12.98 4.97
N SER A 182 5.72 -12.55 5.65
CA SER A 182 6.02 -13.02 6.99
C SER A 182 6.53 -11.89 7.85
N ALA A 183 6.53 -12.09 9.17
CA ALA A 183 6.98 -11.13 10.14
C ALA A 183 7.91 -11.81 11.15
N GLN A 184 8.79 -11.04 11.79
CA GLN A 184 9.72 -11.56 12.81
C GLN A 184 8.96 -12.22 13.96
N THR A 185 7.93 -11.54 14.45
CA THR A 185 6.92 -12.12 15.33
C THR A 185 5.73 -12.53 14.49
N ALA A 186 5.40 -13.83 14.52
CA ALA A 186 4.35 -14.40 13.69
C ALA A 186 2.97 -13.77 13.96
N ILE A 187 2.29 -13.39 12.88
CA ILE A 187 0.94 -12.82 12.92
C ILE A 187 -0.05 -13.95 12.67
N ASN A 188 -0.78 -14.31 13.73
CA ASN A 188 -1.70 -15.45 13.71
C ASN A 188 -3.18 -15.03 13.61
N ASN A 189 -3.50 -13.77 13.91
CA ASN A 189 -4.84 -13.23 13.76
C ASN A 189 -5.00 -12.64 12.36
N PRO A 190 -6.17 -12.81 11.71
CA PRO A 190 -6.37 -12.35 10.34
C PRO A 190 -6.48 -10.83 10.21
N THR A 191 -6.13 -10.05 11.23
CA THR A 191 -6.22 -8.60 11.31
C THR A 191 -5.26 -7.93 10.33
N SER A 192 -5.52 -8.08 9.03
CA SER A 192 -4.69 -7.55 7.97
C SER A 192 -5.54 -7.00 6.84
N SER A 193 -4.88 -6.28 5.95
CA SER A 193 -5.35 -5.94 4.62
C SER A 193 -4.24 -6.20 3.62
N MET A 194 -4.59 -6.65 2.41
CA MET A 194 -3.64 -6.74 1.32
C MET A 194 -4.26 -6.32 0.01
N TRP A 195 -3.56 -5.43 -0.67
CA TRP A 195 -3.79 -5.07 -2.06
C TRP A 195 -2.74 -5.71 -2.95
N LEU A 196 -3.17 -6.24 -4.09
CA LEU A 196 -2.29 -6.60 -5.20
C LEU A 196 -2.67 -5.76 -6.40
N VAL A 197 -1.67 -5.14 -7.05
CA VAL A 197 -1.87 -4.23 -8.17
C VAL A 197 -0.95 -4.65 -9.30
N GLU A 198 -1.54 -5.01 -10.43
CA GLU A 198 -0.79 -5.18 -11.67
C GLU A 198 -0.55 -3.82 -12.33
N VAL A 199 0.69 -3.61 -12.77
CA VAL A 199 1.13 -2.45 -13.52
C VAL A 199 1.82 -2.95 -14.79
N LYS A 200 1.37 -2.46 -15.95
CA LYS A 200 1.89 -2.88 -17.25
C LYS A 200 2.90 -1.85 -17.78
N PRO A 201 3.93 -2.30 -18.51
CA PRO A 201 4.83 -1.41 -19.24
C PRO A 201 4.09 -0.60 -20.30
#